data_AF-A0A8T0EZS6-F1
#
_entry.id   AF-A0A8T0EZS6-F1
#
_cell.length_a   1.000
_cell.length_b   1.000
_cell.length_c   1.000
_cell.angle_alpha   90.00
_cell.angle_beta   90.00
_cell.angle_gamma   90.00
#
_symmetry.space_group_name_H-M   'P 1'
#
loop_
_entity.id
_entity.type
_entity.pdbx_description
1 polymer ?
#
loop_
_entity_poly.entity_id
_entity_poly.type
_entity_poly.pdbx_seq_one_letter_code
_entity_poly.pdbx_strand_id
1 'polypeptide(L)'
;MFVEGAPLKRETNSCVLRMMNQQMFTISNNLPSLKSDKFQQMRAFPPDCTLVCKNGRVTAHRLVLSAASTFFMTSIAQSSGGHIFLPQYDVQDIRQIVDFIYGQSVTIDYDRMSKLVDIANDLGINVFANPKRS
;
A
#
# COMPACT_ATOMS: atom_id res chain seq x y z
N MET A 1 52.82 30.67 18.17
CA MET A 1 52.71 29.46 17.34
C MET A 1 51.42 28.78 17.74
N PHE A 2 50.37 29.00 16.94
CA PHE A 2 49.05 28.40 17.15
C PHE A 2 49.11 26.94 16.69
N VAL A 3 48.64 26.01 17.50
CA VAL A 3 48.32 24.65 17.05
C VAL A 3 46.87 24.35 17.39
N GLU A 4 46.17 23.92 16.34
CA GLU A 4 44.73 23.85 16.14
C GLU A 4 43.99 22.95 17.12
N GLY A 5 42.75 23.36 17.42
CA GLY A 5 41.76 22.54 18.10
C GLY A 5 41.30 21.37 17.21
N ALA A 6 41.34 20.17 17.77
CA ALA A 6 40.70 18.99 17.19
C ALA A 6 39.17 19.06 17.40
N PRO A 7 38.33 18.84 16.38
CA PRO A 7 36.89 18.88 16.54
C PRO A 7 36.33 17.58 17.14
N LEU A 8 35.35 17.76 18.04
CA LEU A 8 34.47 16.71 18.57
C LEU A 8 33.94 15.79 17.46
N LYS A 9 34.21 14.49 17.57
CA LYS A 9 33.48 13.43 16.86
C LYS A 9 31.99 13.51 17.25
N ARG A 10 31.16 13.99 16.34
CA ARG A 10 29.70 13.95 16.46
C ARG A 10 29.19 12.58 16.00
N GLU A 11 29.23 11.60 16.90
CA GLU A 11 28.49 10.33 16.78
C GLU A 11 27.00 10.47 17.19
N THR A 12 26.39 11.63 16.96
CA THR A 12 25.03 11.94 17.44
C THR A 12 23.98 12.06 16.34
N ASN A 13 24.36 12.00 15.05
CA ASN A 13 23.40 12.26 13.97
C ASN A 13 22.59 11.02 13.53
N SER A 14 23.04 9.79 13.82
CA SER A 14 22.30 8.59 13.42
C SER A 14 21.11 8.32 14.34
N CYS A 15 21.29 8.41 15.66
CA CYS A 15 20.21 8.13 16.61
C CYS A 15 19.15 9.23 16.61
N VAL A 16 19.55 10.51 16.50
CA VAL A 16 18.62 11.65 16.52
C VAL A 16 17.78 11.75 15.24
N LEU A 17 18.35 11.50 14.04
CA LEU A 17 17.52 11.37 12.82
C LEU A 17 16.57 10.17 12.91
N ARG A 18 17.01 9.06 13.53
CA ARG A 18 16.17 7.87 13.73
C ARG A 18 15.06 8.10 14.75
N MET A 19 15.25 9.01 15.71
CA MET A 19 14.26 9.42 16.71
C MET A 19 13.22 10.43 16.19
N MET A 20 13.47 11.08 15.03
CA MET A 20 12.57 12.12 14.50
C MET A 20 11.67 11.68 13.33
N ASN A 21 11.86 10.49 12.76
CA ASN A 21 11.07 10.03 11.60
C ASN A 21 10.11 8.85 11.90
N GLN A 22 9.56 8.78 13.12
CA GLN A 22 8.45 7.88 13.47
C GLN A 22 7.09 8.49 13.12
N GLN A 23 6.99 9.22 12.01
CA GLN A 23 5.72 9.73 11.53
C GLN A 23 4.95 8.56 10.92
N MET A 24 3.88 8.13 11.60
CA MET A 24 2.97 7.13 11.08
C MET A 24 1.93 7.79 10.17
N PHE A 25 1.74 7.22 8.99
CA PHE A 25 0.78 7.66 8.00
C PHE A 25 -0.38 6.69 7.94
N THR A 26 -1.58 7.22 7.88
CA THR A 26 -2.78 6.44 7.58
C THR A 26 -3.07 6.54 6.11
N ILE A 27 -3.05 5.39 5.44
CA ILE A 27 -3.43 5.28 4.05
C ILE A 27 -4.89 4.80 3.97
N SER A 28 -5.69 5.41 3.09
CA SER A 28 -7.06 4.98 2.81
C SER A 28 -7.48 5.26 1.36
N ASN A 29 -8.40 4.46 0.83
CA ASN A 29 -9.09 4.76 -0.42
C ASN A 29 -10.20 5.80 -0.17
N ASN A 30 -10.42 6.77 -1.07
CA ASN A 30 -11.51 7.76 -0.95
C ASN A 30 -12.66 7.54 -1.94
N LEU A 31 -12.77 6.33 -2.52
CA LEU A 31 -13.90 6.05 -3.40
C LEU A 31 -15.18 5.77 -2.58
N PRO A 32 -16.25 6.60 -2.69
CA PRO A 32 -17.45 6.46 -1.85
C PRO A 32 -18.19 5.14 -2.08
N SER A 33 -18.17 4.62 -3.32
CA SER A 33 -18.83 3.36 -3.68
C SER A 33 -18.23 2.18 -2.91
N LEU A 34 -16.89 2.08 -2.87
CA LEU A 34 -16.16 1.03 -2.18
C LEU A 34 -16.27 1.09 -0.65
N LYS A 35 -16.57 2.27 -0.08
CA LYS A 35 -16.78 2.45 1.36
C LYS A 35 -18.17 2.06 1.85
N SER A 36 -19.13 1.83 0.95
CA SER A 36 -20.49 1.49 1.39
C SER A 36 -20.53 0.10 2.03
N ASP A 37 -21.43 -0.09 3.01
CA ASP A 37 -21.59 -1.35 3.74
C ASP A 37 -21.76 -2.56 2.81
N LYS A 38 -22.41 -2.35 1.65
CA LYS A 38 -22.62 -3.39 0.64
C LYS A 38 -21.30 -3.94 0.09
N PHE A 39 -20.31 -3.07 -0.18
CA PHE A 39 -19.01 -3.50 -0.69
C PHE A 39 -18.12 -4.10 0.40
N GLN A 40 -18.24 -3.65 1.64
CA GLN A 40 -17.55 -4.28 2.77
C GLN A 40 -18.10 -5.70 3.04
N GLN A 41 -19.42 -5.87 2.93
CA GLN A 41 -20.06 -7.19 3.02
C GLN A 41 -19.61 -8.13 1.91
N MET A 42 -19.21 -7.64 0.73
CA MET A 42 -18.64 -8.49 -0.33
C MET A 42 -17.43 -9.27 0.15
N ARG A 43 -16.63 -8.75 1.09
CA ARG A 43 -15.49 -9.47 1.65
C ARG A 43 -15.88 -10.78 2.35
N ALA A 44 -17.12 -10.91 2.82
CA ALA A 44 -17.65 -12.14 3.42
C ALA A 44 -18.06 -13.20 2.37
N PHE A 45 -18.16 -12.81 1.09
CA PHE A 45 -18.45 -13.73 0.00
C PHE A 45 -17.18 -14.39 -0.55
N PRO A 46 -17.30 -15.56 -1.19
CA PRO A 46 -16.15 -16.24 -1.77
C PRO A 46 -15.52 -15.40 -2.90
N PRO A 47 -14.19 -15.18 -2.87
CA PRO A 47 -13.51 -14.39 -3.88
C PRO A 47 -13.50 -15.11 -5.22
N ASP A 48 -13.72 -14.36 -6.30
CA ASP A 48 -13.76 -14.83 -7.68
C ASP A 48 -12.47 -14.55 -8.47
N CYS A 49 -11.47 -13.91 -7.84
CA CYS A 49 -10.17 -13.65 -8.44
C CYS A 49 -9.02 -13.93 -7.48
N THR A 50 -7.89 -14.38 -8.04
CA THR A 50 -6.63 -14.59 -7.34
C THR A 50 -5.50 -13.79 -7.99
N LEU A 51 -4.93 -12.85 -7.26
CA LEU A 51 -3.69 -12.15 -7.57
C LEU A 51 -2.52 -13.06 -7.22
N VAL A 52 -1.70 -13.41 -8.20
CA VAL A 52 -0.49 -14.22 -8.03
C VAL A 52 0.71 -13.30 -7.94
N CYS A 53 1.29 -13.19 -6.75
CA CYS A 53 2.42 -12.32 -6.43
C CYS A 53 3.72 -13.13 -6.38
N LYS A 54 4.86 -12.44 -6.29
CA LYS A 54 6.20 -13.07 -6.25
C LYS A 54 6.31 -14.18 -5.19
N ASN A 55 5.80 -13.90 -3.99
CA ASN A 55 5.93 -14.76 -2.81
C ASN A 55 4.59 -15.25 -2.25
N GLY A 56 3.54 -15.35 -3.09
CA GLY A 56 2.25 -15.85 -2.61
C GLY A 56 1.08 -15.49 -3.50
N ARG A 57 -0.12 -15.66 -2.95
CA ARG A 57 -1.38 -15.38 -3.63
C ARG A 57 -2.30 -14.57 -2.72
N VAL A 58 -2.99 -13.60 -3.30
CA VAL A 58 -4.02 -12.80 -2.63
C VAL A 58 -5.33 -12.98 -3.36
N THR A 59 -6.38 -13.40 -2.66
CA THR A 59 -7.71 -13.56 -3.22
C THR A 59 -8.54 -12.30 -3.02
N ALA A 60 -9.27 -11.87 -4.05
CA ALA A 60 -10.10 -10.68 -4.02
C ALA A 60 -11.28 -10.80 -4.99
N HIS A 61 -12.16 -9.80 -4.98
CA HIS A 61 -13.33 -9.77 -5.86
C HIS A 61 -13.02 -9.00 -7.14
N ARG A 62 -13.35 -9.55 -8.31
CA ARG A 62 -13.12 -8.88 -9.61
C ARG A 62 -13.80 -7.52 -9.67
N LEU A 63 -15.02 -7.43 -9.15
CA LEU A 63 -15.82 -6.21 -9.13
C LEU A 63 -15.13 -5.10 -8.32
N VAL A 64 -14.62 -5.46 -7.14
CA VAL A 64 -13.95 -4.52 -6.22
C VAL A 64 -12.64 -4.01 -6.84
N LEU A 65 -11.84 -4.90 -7.41
CA LEU A 65 -10.59 -4.53 -8.09
C LEU A 65 -10.84 -3.65 -9.32
N SER A 66 -11.84 -3.98 -10.12
CA SER A 66 -12.20 -3.20 -11.32
C SER A 66 -12.74 -1.81 -10.98
N ALA A 67 -13.49 -1.68 -9.87
CA ALA A 67 -13.99 -0.39 -9.40
C ALA A 67 -12.86 0.51 -8.85
N ALA A 68 -11.76 -0.08 -8.38
CA ALA A 68 -10.64 0.64 -7.81
C ALA A 68 -9.64 1.14 -8.86
N SER A 69 -9.51 0.44 -9.99
CA SER A 69 -8.56 0.79 -11.04
C SER A 69 -8.94 0.17 -12.39
N THR A 70 -8.75 0.96 -13.44
CA THR A 70 -8.87 0.54 -14.84
C THR A 70 -7.80 -0.45 -15.27
N PHE A 71 -6.63 -0.46 -14.61
CA PHE A 71 -5.58 -1.46 -14.83
C PHE A 71 -6.07 -2.86 -14.46
N PHE A 72 -6.67 -3.00 -13.27
CA PHE A 72 -7.25 -4.27 -12.84
C PHE A 72 -8.40 -4.68 -13.74
N MET A 73 -9.29 -3.75 -14.12
CA MET A 73 -10.38 -4.04 -15.06
C MET A 73 -9.87 -4.64 -16.38
N THR A 74 -8.82 -4.05 -16.96
CA THR A 74 -8.23 -4.53 -18.23
C THR A 74 -7.52 -5.87 -18.05
N SER A 75 -6.74 -6.02 -16.99
CA SER A 75 -6.03 -7.27 -16.67
C SER A 75 -7.02 -8.42 -16.43
N ILE A 76 -8.13 -8.13 -15.75
CA ILE A 76 -9.21 -9.08 -15.48
C ILE A 76 -9.95 -9.48 -16.76
N ALA A 77 -10.13 -8.54 -17.70
CA ALA A 77 -10.76 -8.83 -18.99
C ALA A 77 -9.87 -9.71 -19.88
N GLN A 78 -8.54 -9.53 -19.80
CA GLN A 78 -7.56 -10.35 -20.52
C GLN A 78 -7.34 -11.72 -19.88
N SER A 79 -7.56 -11.85 -18.56
CA SER A 79 -7.46 -13.11 -17.84
C SER A 79 -8.74 -13.95 -18.04
N SER A 80 -8.61 -15.10 -18.68
CA SER A 80 -9.69 -16.08 -18.86
C SER A 80 -9.93 -17.00 -17.65
N GLY A 81 -9.03 -16.99 -16.65
CA GLY A 81 -9.06 -17.95 -15.52
C GLY A 81 -9.25 -17.33 -14.13
N GLY A 82 -9.56 -16.03 -14.03
CA GLY A 82 -9.66 -15.36 -12.73
C GLY A 82 -8.31 -15.19 -12.01
N HIS A 83 -7.19 -15.34 -12.72
CA HIS A 83 -5.84 -15.20 -12.18
C HIS A 83 -5.13 -13.99 -12.78
N ILE A 84 -4.66 -13.08 -11.94
CA ILE A 84 -3.86 -11.92 -12.36
C ILE A 84 -2.43 -12.13 -11.88
N PHE A 85 -1.45 -12.05 -12.78
CA PHE A 85 -0.05 -12.24 -12.44
C PHE A 85 0.63 -10.90 -12.16
N LEU A 86 1.14 -10.76 -10.93
CA LEU A 86 1.85 -9.58 -10.42
C LEU A 86 3.21 -10.00 -9.81
N PRO A 87 4.12 -10.64 -10.59
CA PRO A 87 5.38 -11.17 -10.08
C PRO A 87 6.37 -10.09 -9.62
N GLN A 88 6.15 -8.83 -9.99
CA GLN A 88 6.97 -7.70 -9.58
C GLN A 88 6.69 -7.23 -8.14
N TYR A 89 5.56 -7.64 -7.56
CA TYR A 89 5.12 -7.19 -6.24
C TYR A 89 5.16 -8.31 -5.20
N ASP A 90 5.51 -7.91 -3.97
CA ASP A 90 5.44 -8.78 -2.80
C ASP A 90 3.99 -8.98 -2.35
N VAL A 91 3.70 -10.18 -1.84
CA VAL A 91 2.35 -10.56 -1.42
C VAL A 91 1.84 -9.68 -0.27
N GLN A 92 2.74 -9.20 0.60
CA GLN A 92 2.36 -8.32 1.71
C GLN A 92 1.93 -6.93 1.25
N ASP A 93 2.55 -6.41 0.19
CA ASP A 93 2.22 -5.09 -0.33
C ASP A 93 0.89 -5.14 -1.08
N ILE A 94 0.71 -6.14 -1.95
CA ILE A 94 -0.56 -6.36 -2.63
C ILE A 94 -1.70 -6.61 -1.64
N ARG A 95 -1.46 -7.35 -0.56
CA ARG A 95 -2.48 -7.55 0.49
C ARG A 95 -2.91 -6.23 1.12
N GLN A 96 -1.96 -5.36 1.47
CA GLN A 96 -2.28 -4.03 2.00
C GLN A 96 -3.02 -3.18 0.98
N ILE A 97 -2.61 -3.20 -0.29
CA ILE A 97 -3.32 -2.53 -1.40
C ILE A 97 -4.77 -2.99 -1.48
N VAL A 98 -5.00 -4.30 -1.48
CA VAL A 98 -6.35 -4.86 -1.49
C VAL A 98 -7.13 -4.42 -0.25
N ASP A 99 -6.54 -4.45 0.94
CA ASP A 99 -7.16 -3.96 2.16
C ASP A 99 -7.57 -2.47 2.06
N PHE A 100 -6.72 -1.62 1.47
CA PHE A 100 -7.06 -0.22 1.20
C PHE A 100 -8.25 -0.08 0.25
N ILE A 101 -8.31 -0.90 -0.80
CA ILE A 101 -9.43 -0.89 -1.76
C ILE A 101 -10.75 -1.19 -1.06
N TYR A 102 -10.78 -2.17 -0.15
CA TYR A 102 -11.96 -2.50 0.67
C TYR A 102 -12.30 -1.44 1.73
N GLY A 103 -11.59 -0.32 1.75
CA GLY A 103 -11.84 0.77 2.67
C GLY A 103 -11.21 0.59 4.04
N GLN A 104 -10.31 -0.38 4.23
CA GLN A 104 -9.50 -0.42 5.44
C GLN A 104 -8.49 0.72 5.41
N SER A 105 -8.32 1.38 6.55
CA SER A 105 -7.22 2.29 6.77
C SER A 105 -6.09 1.55 7.48
N VAL A 106 -4.88 1.64 6.93
CA VAL A 106 -3.69 1.01 7.53
C VAL A 106 -2.75 2.10 7.96
N THR A 107 -2.23 1.96 9.18
CA THR A 107 -1.23 2.85 9.75
C THR A 107 0.15 2.23 9.55
N ILE A 108 1.03 2.93 8.85
CA ILE A 108 2.38 2.45 8.52
C ILE A 108 3.40 3.59 8.63
N ASP A 109 4.69 3.26 8.66
CA ASP A 109 5.77 4.25 8.64
C ASP A 109 5.93 4.92 7.26
N TYR A 110 6.73 5.99 7.19
CA TYR A 110 6.97 6.76 5.98
C TYR A 110 7.60 5.96 4.82
N ASP A 111 8.60 5.11 5.12
CA ASP A 111 9.30 4.33 4.08
C ASP A 111 8.34 3.35 3.43
N ARG A 112 7.54 2.65 4.25
CA ARG A 112 6.51 1.74 3.79
C ARG A 112 5.36 2.48 3.09
N MET A 113 5.00 3.67 3.55
CA MET A 113 4.00 4.52 2.89
C MET A 113 4.43 4.87 1.47
N SER A 114 5.64 5.40 1.29
CA SER A 114 6.14 5.78 -0.03
C SER A 114 6.07 4.59 -1.00
N LYS A 115 6.56 3.42 -0.56
CA LYS A 115 6.50 2.18 -1.36
C LYS A 115 5.08 1.80 -1.75
N LEU A 116 4.13 1.82 -0.82
CA LEU A 116 2.74 1.46 -1.13
C LEU A 116 2.06 2.46 -2.07
N VAL A 117 2.37 3.75 -1.93
CA VAL A 117 1.84 4.79 -2.85
C VAL A 117 2.40 4.58 -4.26
N ASP A 118 3.69 4.26 -4.38
CA ASP A 118 4.30 3.97 -5.68
C ASP A 118 3.66 2.73 -6.33
N ILE A 119 3.48 1.64 -5.57
CA ILE A 119 2.81 0.42 -6.03
C ILE A 119 1.36 0.71 -6.44
N ALA A 120 0.63 1.50 -5.63
CA ALA A 120 -0.74 1.88 -5.94
C ALA A 120 -0.84 2.66 -7.25
N ASN A 121 0.08 3.60 -7.46
CA ASN A 121 0.13 4.42 -8.68
C ASN A 121 0.43 3.56 -9.92
N ASP A 122 1.37 2.62 -9.84
CA ASP A 122 1.64 1.67 -10.92
C ASP A 122 0.42 0.80 -11.26
N LEU A 123 -0.31 0.36 -10.23
CA LEU A 123 -1.55 -0.39 -10.36
C LEU A 123 -2.75 0.51 -10.72
N GLY A 124 -2.58 1.82 -10.89
CA GLY A 124 -3.64 2.77 -11.23
C GLY A 124 -4.69 2.99 -10.14
N ILE A 125 -4.35 2.73 -8.88
CA ILE A 125 -5.24 2.92 -7.72
C ILE A 125 -4.93 4.27 -7.08
N ASN A 126 -5.96 5.09 -6.89
CA ASN A 126 -5.82 6.37 -6.22
C ASN A 126 -5.89 6.21 -4.69
N VAL A 127 -4.79 6.47 -4.02
CA VAL A 127 -4.60 6.21 -2.59
C VAL A 127 -4.27 7.50 -1.87
N PHE A 128 -4.97 7.77 -0.77
CA PHE A 128 -4.78 8.97 0.05
C PHE A 128 -4.01 8.63 1.30
N ALA A 129 -2.82 9.21 1.44
CA ALA A 129 -2.02 9.11 2.65
C ALA A 129 -2.17 10.39 3.48
N ASN A 130 -2.61 10.26 4.72
CA ASN A 130 -2.72 11.36 5.67
C ASN A 130 -1.81 11.09 6.88
N PRO A 131 -0.98 12.05 7.32
CA PRO A 131 -0.23 11.89 8.57
C PRO A 131 -1.19 11.72 9.74
N LYS A 132 -0.93 10.75 10.64
CA LYS A 132 -1.64 10.72 11.92
C LYS A 132 -1.14 11.87 12.78
N ARG A 133 -1.90 12.97 12.82
CA ARG A 133 -1.79 13.93 13.92
C ARG A 133 -2.50 13.32 15.14
N SER A 134 -1.71 12.93 16.13
CA SER A 134 -2.18 12.58 17.48
C SER A 134 -2.86 13.76 18.15
#